data_AF-A0A6H2DJJ6-F1
#
_entry.id   AF-A0A6H2DJJ6-F1
#
_cell.length_a   1.000
_cell.length_b   1.000
_cell.length_c   1.000
_cell.angle_alpha   90.00
_cell.angle_beta   90.00
_cell.angle_gamma   90.00
#
_symmetry.space_group_name_H-M   'P 1'
#
loop_
_entity.id
_entity.type
_entity.pdbx_description
1 polymer ?
#
loop_
_entity_poly.entity_id
_entity_poly.type
_entity_poly.pdbx_seq_one_letter_code
_entity_poly.pdbx_strand_id
1 'polypeptide(L)'
;MHYSNKNHENIRHFSSLDLLERTREISERSEGKAWLRISGIREIEDYIDKISAKMVIAEKDTVKAVWQHNPNTVQFAVDENGSKFGLFAYLPLTEVGALAIVSGEFDGLRPDLNFICSPGQSPVAIYCWLVWSPKRLSSMFAAMASDWNTICPPGCSFFTCGHSRATEKLWKACGLESAKKFYPSAPDNLLIALPSKNDQPKRPLLEVRPVLDFNDFTKVIAVRSATYLAEQFCTFDEEFDGNDLCASQFLGTSDGDAAGTVRVRYFGDFCKVERLAVRKEYRKSKLAYKLVRAALDHARKKGVTKAYGHSRFDLVRFWRVFGFREIPGRPKFSFANVDYVEMEATLEPMLDRVRIGGDPMRTVRPEGKWEEIGPLELSNLKVEDHKLALIQENTRFVRAGRNR
;
A
#
# COMPACT_ATOMS: atom_id res chain seq x y z
N MET A 1 -7.04 11.39 -0.62
CA MET A 1 -8.25 11.49 0.24
C MET A 1 -8.31 10.34 1.24
N HIS A 2 -8.18 10.61 2.53
CA HIS A 2 -8.40 9.59 3.56
C HIS A 2 -9.84 9.65 4.05
N TYR A 3 -10.55 8.54 3.89
CA TYR A 3 -11.82 8.30 4.54
C TYR A 3 -11.67 8.49 6.05
N SER A 4 -12.42 9.43 6.62
CA SER A 4 -12.60 9.54 8.07
C SER A 4 -13.58 8.44 8.51
N ASN A 5 -13.10 7.21 8.57
CA ASN A 5 -13.88 6.07 9.03
C ASN A 5 -13.64 5.88 10.52
N LYS A 6 -14.45 6.53 11.38
CA LYS A 6 -14.48 6.20 12.81
C LYS A 6 -15.81 5.62 13.29
N ASN A 7 -16.90 5.70 12.51
CA ASN A 7 -18.23 5.31 13.00
C ASN A 7 -19.07 4.38 12.08
N HIS A 8 -18.55 3.89 10.93
CA HIS A 8 -19.34 3.08 9.98
C HIS A 8 -18.60 1.86 9.41
N GLU A 9 -17.91 1.07 10.24
CA GLU A 9 -17.10 -0.05 9.73
C GLU A 9 -17.90 -1.24 9.12
N ASN A 10 -19.23 -1.29 9.30
CA ASN A 10 -20.07 -2.42 8.86
C ASN A 10 -21.14 -2.11 7.78
N ILE A 11 -21.14 -0.93 7.15
CA ILE A 11 -22.11 -0.61 6.10
C ILE A 11 -21.46 -0.79 4.72
N ARG A 12 -22.01 -1.69 3.88
CA ARG A 12 -21.64 -1.79 2.46
C ARG A 12 -22.26 -0.61 1.73
N HIS A 13 -21.43 0.33 1.28
CA HIS A 13 -21.84 1.44 0.43
C HIS A 13 -21.84 1.03 -1.05
N PHE A 14 -22.64 1.74 -1.85
CA PHE A 14 -22.71 1.51 -3.28
C PHE A 14 -21.39 1.94 -3.95
N SER A 15 -20.74 1.00 -4.63
CA SER A 15 -19.41 1.19 -5.22
C SER A 15 -19.43 1.44 -6.72
N SER A 16 -18.29 1.86 -7.29
CA SER A 16 -18.08 1.98 -8.73
C SER A 16 -18.21 0.64 -9.47
N LEU A 17 -17.94 -0.49 -8.80
CA LEU A 17 -18.24 -1.83 -9.36
C LEU A 17 -19.74 -2.15 -9.32
N ASP A 18 -20.43 -1.82 -8.23
CA ASP A 18 -21.90 -2.00 -8.18
C ASP A 18 -22.58 -1.12 -9.26
N LEU A 19 -22.02 0.07 -9.54
CA LEU A 19 -22.43 0.92 -10.65
C LEU A 19 -22.19 0.26 -12.01
N LEU A 20 -21.03 -0.36 -12.22
CA LEU A 20 -20.74 -1.13 -13.43
C LEU A 20 -21.75 -2.27 -13.62
N GLU A 21 -21.97 -3.09 -12.60
CA GLU A 21 -22.95 -4.18 -12.64
C GLU A 21 -24.34 -3.65 -12.99
N ARG A 22 -24.75 -2.54 -12.37
CA ARG A 22 -26.03 -1.91 -12.67
C ARG A 22 -26.11 -1.39 -14.11
N THR A 23 -25.05 -0.79 -14.62
CA THR A 23 -25.00 -0.35 -16.03
C THR A 23 -25.08 -1.54 -17.00
N ARG A 24 -24.48 -2.68 -16.65
CA ARG A 24 -24.59 -3.93 -17.42
C ARG A 24 -26.02 -4.47 -17.43
N GLU A 25 -26.68 -4.55 -16.28
CA GLU A 25 -28.10 -4.95 -16.17
C GLU A 25 -29.03 -4.07 -17.02
N ILE A 26 -28.77 -2.76 -17.06
CA ILE A 26 -29.53 -1.81 -17.88
C ILE A 26 -29.23 -2.04 -19.38
N SER A 27 -27.98 -2.38 -19.72
CA SER A 27 -27.55 -2.65 -21.10
C SER A 27 -28.08 -3.98 -21.66
N GLU A 28 -28.27 -5.00 -20.84
CA GLU A 28 -28.84 -6.29 -21.27
C GLU A 28 -30.27 -6.15 -21.81
N ARG A 29 -30.95 -5.06 -21.45
CA ARG A 29 -32.28 -4.70 -21.96
C ARG A 29 -32.24 -3.90 -23.26
N SER A 30 -31.06 -3.61 -23.80
CA SER A 30 -30.89 -2.85 -25.04
C SER A 30 -30.52 -3.75 -26.21
N GLU A 31 -31.15 -3.52 -27.37
CA GLU A 31 -30.82 -4.20 -28.61
C GLU A 31 -29.56 -3.55 -29.23
N GLY A 32 -28.47 -4.30 -29.34
CA GLY A 32 -27.25 -3.93 -30.08
C GLY A 32 -26.01 -3.61 -29.24
N LYS A 33 -24.82 -3.85 -29.81
CA LYS A 33 -23.53 -3.51 -29.17
C LYS A 33 -23.18 -2.03 -29.39
N ALA A 34 -22.59 -1.41 -28.36
CA ALA A 34 -22.11 -0.04 -28.41
C ALA A 34 -20.79 0.10 -27.63
N TRP A 35 -19.95 1.05 -28.03
CA TRP A 35 -18.68 1.39 -27.35
C TRP A 35 -18.38 2.89 -27.49
N LEU A 36 -17.42 3.38 -26.73
CA LEU A 36 -16.97 4.75 -26.82
C LEU A 36 -15.79 4.88 -27.80
N ARG A 37 -15.81 5.98 -28.56
CA ARG A 37 -14.77 6.28 -29.55
C ARG A 37 -14.21 7.67 -29.32
N ILE A 38 -12.90 7.73 -29.06
CA ILE A 38 -12.14 8.98 -29.07
C ILE A 38 -12.31 9.63 -30.44
N SER A 39 -12.63 10.92 -30.44
CA SER A 39 -12.98 11.63 -31.67
C SER A 39 -12.22 12.94 -31.79
N GLY A 40 -12.08 13.43 -33.02
CA GLY A 40 -11.40 14.69 -33.30
C GLY A 40 -12.22 15.90 -32.86
N ILE A 41 -11.52 16.96 -32.48
CA ILE A 41 -12.12 18.17 -31.92
C ILE A 41 -13.21 18.81 -32.79
N ARG A 42 -13.05 18.81 -34.13
CA ARG A 42 -14.04 19.40 -35.05
C ARG A 42 -15.41 18.71 -34.97
N GLU A 43 -15.41 17.38 -34.83
CA GLU A 43 -16.66 16.62 -34.71
C GLU A 43 -17.38 16.90 -33.39
N ILE A 44 -16.60 17.09 -32.31
CA ILE A 44 -17.11 17.43 -30.98
C ILE A 44 -17.74 18.82 -31.03
N GLU A 45 -17.02 19.78 -31.61
CA GLU A 45 -17.42 21.17 -31.77
C GLU A 45 -18.82 21.31 -32.41
N ASP A 46 -19.08 20.63 -33.53
CA ASP A 46 -20.39 20.64 -34.22
C ASP A 46 -21.53 20.02 -33.40
N TYR A 47 -21.18 19.07 -32.52
CA TYR A 47 -22.15 18.35 -31.71
C TYR A 47 -22.49 19.11 -30.43
N ILE A 48 -21.53 19.83 -29.85
CA ILE A 48 -21.73 20.71 -28.69
C ILE A 48 -22.77 21.79 -29.00
N ASP A 49 -22.75 22.39 -30.20
CA ASP A 49 -23.74 23.40 -30.60
C ASP A 49 -25.18 22.86 -30.60
N LYS A 50 -25.36 21.56 -30.91
CA LYS A 50 -26.68 20.90 -30.87
C LYS A 50 -27.14 20.62 -29.44
N ILE A 51 -26.20 20.39 -28.53
CA ILE A 51 -26.47 20.07 -27.12
C ILE A 51 -26.75 21.35 -26.33
N SER A 52 -25.95 22.41 -26.55
CA SER A 52 -26.10 23.71 -25.87
C SER A 52 -27.45 24.37 -26.16
N ALA A 53 -28.07 24.08 -27.30
CA ALA A 53 -29.44 24.49 -27.62
C ALA A 53 -30.52 23.84 -26.73
N LYS A 54 -30.20 22.76 -26.00
CA LYS A 54 -31.16 21.96 -25.21
C LYS A 54 -30.84 21.90 -23.72
N MET A 55 -29.60 22.18 -23.32
CA MET A 55 -29.17 22.15 -21.92
C MET A 55 -27.98 23.08 -21.69
N VAL A 56 -27.80 23.50 -20.43
CA VAL A 56 -26.64 24.28 -20.01
C VAL A 56 -25.44 23.35 -19.90
N ILE A 57 -24.40 23.62 -20.70
CA ILE A 57 -23.13 22.90 -20.73
C ILE A 57 -21.98 23.91 -20.83
N ALA A 58 -20.76 23.43 -20.60
CA ALA A 58 -19.55 24.24 -20.79
C ALA A 58 -19.47 24.79 -22.23
N GLU A 59 -18.90 25.98 -22.35
CA GLU A 59 -18.71 26.62 -23.66
C GLU A 59 -17.77 25.81 -24.55
N LYS A 60 -17.92 25.98 -25.87
CA LYS A 60 -17.17 25.27 -26.90
C LYS A 60 -15.65 25.36 -26.70
N ASP A 61 -15.15 26.55 -26.37
CA ASP A 61 -13.73 26.79 -26.10
C ASP A 61 -13.24 26.09 -24.83
N THR A 62 -14.10 25.96 -23.82
CA THR A 62 -13.78 25.23 -22.59
C THR A 62 -13.69 23.73 -22.86
N VAL A 63 -14.67 23.17 -23.59
CA VAL A 63 -14.65 21.75 -23.99
C VAL A 63 -13.41 21.45 -24.82
N LYS A 64 -13.03 22.36 -25.71
CA LYS A 64 -11.79 22.28 -26.50
C LYS A 64 -10.53 22.29 -25.65
N ALA A 65 -10.43 23.20 -24.68
CA ALA A 65 -9.27 23.26 -23.78
C ALA A 65 -9.12 21.97 -22.96
N VAL A 66 -10.22 21.43 -22.43
CA VAL A 66 -10.23 20.15 -21.70
C VAL A 66 -9.81 18.99 -22.60
N TRP A 67 -10.33 18.93 -23.83
CA TRP A 67 -9.97 17.90 -24.80
C TRP A 67 -8.49 17.99 -25.22
N GLN A 68 -7.96 19.20 -25.40
CA GLN A 68 -6.54 19.41 -25.71
C GLN A 68 -5.63 18.97 -24.56
N HIS A 69 -6.04 19.23 -23.32
CA HIS A 69 -5.32 18.78 -22.13
C HIS A 69 -5.35 17.26 -21.96
N ASN A 70 -6.50 16.64 -22.21
CA ASN A 70 -6.66 15.19 -22.18
C ASN A 70 -7.71 14.71 -23.21
N PRO A 71 -7.27 14.16 -24.37
CA PRO A 71 -8.18 13.74 -25.45
C PRO A 71 -9.14 12.60 -25.09
N ASN A 72 -8.90 11.89 -23.99
CA ASN A 72 -9.78 10.79 -23.54
C ASN A 72 -11.06 11.30 -22.87
N THR A 73 -11.14 12.59 -22.54
CA THR A 73 -12.21 13.18 -21.73
C THR A 73 -13.55 13.28 -22.44
N VAL A 74 -13.57 13.34 -23.78
CA VAL A 74 -14.79 13.52 -24.58
C VAL A 74 -14.83 12.49 -25.70
N GLN A 75 -15.85 11.64 -25.68
CA GLN A 75 -15.96 10.48 -26.58
C GLN A 75 -17.38 10.36 -27.14
N PHE A 76 -17.49 9.94 -28.40
CA PHE A 76 -18.79 9.60 -28.98
C PHE A 76 -19.16 8.17 -28.65
N ALA A 77 -20.43 7.96 -28.31
CA ALA A 77 -21.00 6.63 -28.28
C ALA A 77 -21.39 6.22 -29.71
N VAL A 78 -20.87 5.09 -30.15
CA VAL A 78 -21.09 4.51 -31.48
C VAL A 78 -21.71 3.13 -31.35
N ASP A 79 -22.60 2.79 -32.29
CA ASP A 79 -23.15 1.43 -32.39
C ASP A 79 -22.30 0.54 -33.30
N GLU A 80 -22.70 -0.72 -33.42
CA GLU A 80 -22.06 -1.74 -34.26
C GLU A 80 -21.87 -1.35 -35.73
N ASN A 81 -22.70 -0.44 -36.26
CA ASN A 81 -22.58 0.08 -37.62
C ASN A 81 -21.67 1.31 -37.70
N GLY A 82 -21.05 1.71 -36.60
CA GLY A 82 -20.24 2.93 -36.48
C GLY A 82 -21.05 4.22 -36.44
N SER A 83 -22.38 4.13 -36.29
CA SER A 83 -23.25 5.31 -36.26
C SER A 83 -23.19 5.99 -34.89
N LYS A 84 -22.91 7.31 -34.89
CA LYS A 84 -22.85 8.12 -33.68
C LYS A 84 -24.26 8.37 -33.15
N PHE A 85 -24.52 8.05 -31.90
CA PHE A 85 -25.83 8.25 -31.29
C PHE A 85 -25.83 9.08 -30.00
N GLY A 86 -24.66 9.36 -29.45
CA GLY A 86 -24.54 10.18 -28.25
C GLY A 86 -23.11 10.65 -27.99
N LEU A 87 -22.98 11.50 -26.98
CA LEU A 87 -21.71 12.05 -26.50
C LEU A 87 -21.59 11.75 -25.00
N PHE A 88 -20.44 11.21 -24.60
CA PHE A 88 -20.07 10.99 -23.21
C PHE A 88 -18.81 11.79 -22.90
N ALA A 89 -18.83 12.57 -21.82
CA ALA A 89 -17.66 13.26 -21.32
C ALA A 89 -17.45 12.98 -19.83
N TYR A 90 -16.21 12.78 -19.46
CA TYR A 90 -15.78 12.59 -18.08
C TYR A 90 -14.44 13.27 -17.84
N LEU A 91 -14.22 13.68 -16.60
CA LEU A 91 -12.98 14.33 -16.17
C LEU A 91 -12.25 13.38 -15.21
N PRO A 92 -11.09 12.81 -15.59
CA PRO A 92 -10.22 12.12 -14.67
C PRO A 92 -9.56 13.16 -13.76
N LEU A 93 -9.75 13.05 -12.45
CA LEU A 93 -9.36 14.10 -11.51
C LEU A 93 -8.07 13.80 -10.77
N THR A 94 -7.28 14.85 -10.57
CA THR A 94 -6.17 14.90 -9.62
C THR A 94 -6.69 14.92 -8.18
N GLU A 95 -5.80 14.77 -7.19
CA GLU A 95 -6.19 14.91 -5.78
C GLU A 95 -6.79 16.28 -5.47
N VAL A 96 -6.24 17.34 -6.09
CA VAL A 96 -6.72 18.71 -5.93
C VAL A 96 -8.10 18.86 -6.57
N GLY A 97 -8.30 18.31 -7.78
CA GLY A 97 -9.60 18.36 -8.46
C GLY A 97 -10.71 17.61 -7.73
N ALA A 98 -10.40 16.41 -7.22
CA ALA A 98 -11.34 15.66 -6.40
C ALA A 98 -11.71 16.43 -5.13
N LEU A 99 -10.75 17.10 -4.48
CA LEU A 99 -10.99 17.92 -3.30
C LEU A 99 -11.90 19.11 -3.63
N ALA A 100 -11.64 19.81 -4.73
CA ALA A 100 -12.45 20.94 -5.19
C ALA A 100 -13.93 20.54 -5.42
N ILE A 101 -14.18 19.32 -5.92
CA ILE A 101 -15.55 18.82 -6.11
C ILE A 101 -16.27 18.67 -4.77
N VAL A 102 -15.63 18.04 -3.79
CA VAL A 102 -16.25 17.77 -2.48
C VAL A 102 -16.26 19.00 -1.56
N SER A 103 -15.44 20.02 -1.82
CA SER A 103 -15.49 21.32 -1.14
C SER A 103 -16.49 22.29 -1.76
N GLY A 104 -17.02 21.99 -2.96
CA GLY A 104 -17.92 22.88 -3.70
C GLY A 104 -17.23 24.02 -4.45
N GLU A 105 -15.90 23.97 -4.58
CA GLU A 105 -15.09 24.96 -5.30
C GLU A 105 -14.94 24.64 -6.80
N PHE A 106 -15.43 23.47 -7.24
CA PHE A 106 -15.34 23.03 -8.63
C PHE A 106 -16.41 23.68 -9.53
N ASP A 107 -15.99 24.49 -10.51
CA ASP A 107 -16.87 25.01 -11.58
C ASP A 107 -16.94 24.02 -12.75
N GLY A 108 -18.05 23.29 -12.87
CA GLY A 108 -18.27 22.34 -13.96
C GLY A 108 -18.51 22.97 -15.33
N LEU A 109 -18.81 24.27 -15.42
CA LEU A 109 -18.91 24.97 -16.70
C LEU A 109 -17.54 25.49 -17.18
N ARG A 110 -16.60 25.70 -16.25
CA ARG A 110 -15.23 26.16 -16.50
C ARG A 110 -14.23 25.43 -15.58
N PRO A 111 -14.00 24.13 -15.79
CA PRO A 111 -13.10 23.37 -14.93
C PRO A 111 -11.66 23.83 -15.11
N ASP A 112 -10.96 24.05 -13.99
CA ASP A 112 -9.52 24.31 -14.00
C ASP A 112 -8.78 23.07 -14.52
N LEU A 113 -7.88 23.25 -15.50
CA LEU A 113 -7.11 22.14 -16.09
C LEU A 113 -6.19 21.46 -15.07
N ASN A 114 -5.77 22.15 -14.01
CA ASN A 114 -4.97 21.56 -12.92
C ASN A 114 -5.76 20.51 -12.11
N PHE A 115 -7.09 20.55 -12.18
CA PHE A 115 -7.95 19.56 -11.55
C PHE A 115 -8.05 18.27 -12.36
N ILE A 116 -7.63 18.30 -13.62
CA ILE A 116 -7.80 17.21 -14.58
C ILE A 116 -6.43 16.55 -14.85
N CYS A 117 -6.40 15.22 -14.78
CA CYS A 117 -5.22 14.44 -15.09
C CYS A 117 -4.84 14.54 -16.58
N SER A 118 -3.54 14.66 -16.86
CA SER A 118 -3.00 14.52 -18.22
C SER A 118 -3.02 13.04 -18.68
N PRO A 119 -2.91 12.76 -20.00
CA PRO A 119 -2.83 11.39 -20.51
C PRO A 119 -1.72 10.57 -19.82
N GLY A 120 -2.06 9.37 -19.34
CA GLY A 120 -1.14 8.47 -18.64
C GLY A 120 -1.01 8.71 -17.13
N GLN A 121 -1.52 9.83 -16.60
CA GLN A 121 -1.60 10.04 -15.16
C GLN A 121 -2.78 9.27 -14.55
N SER A 122 -2.56 8.60 -13.43
CA SER A 122 -3.61 7.87 -12.71
C SER A 122 -4.55 8.83 -11.97
N PRO A 123 -5.87 8.80 -12.25
CA PRO A 123 -6.83 9.59 -11.50
C PRO A 123 -7.08 9.01 -10.11
N VAL A 124 -7.53 9.86 -9.18
CA VAL A 124 -8.04 9.42 -7.86
C VAL A 124 -9.57 9.38 -7.82
N ALA A 125 -10.20 10.07 -8.75
CA ALA A 125 -11.64 10.13 -8.91
C ALA A 125 -12.00 10.46 -10.36
N ILE A 126 -13.20 10.08 -10.77
CA ILE A 126 -13.79 10.42 -12.07
C ILE A 126 -15.00 11.30 -11.82
N TYR A 127 -15.13 12.39 -12.57
CA TYR A 127 -16.35 13.17 -12.62
C TYR A 127 -17.04 12.98 -13.97
N CYS A 128 -18.22 12.37 -13.97
CA CYS A 128 -19.07 12.27 -15.14
C CYS A 128 -19.62 13.66 -15.48
N TRP A 129 -19.04 14.25 -16.51
CA TRP A 129 -19.21 15.66 -16.87
C TRP A 129 -20.43 15.88 -17.76
N LEU A 130 -20.60 15.02 -18.76
CA LEU A 130 -21.73 15.09 -19.68
C LEU A 130 -22.14 13.69 -20.13
N VAL A 131 -23.45 13.43 -20.12
CA VAL A 131 -24.05 12.28 -20.80
C VAL A 131 -25.18 12.79 -21.67
N TRP A 132 -25.00 12.69 -22.99
CA TRP A 132 -26.01 13.07 -23.96
C TRP A 132 -26.30 11.91 -24.92
N SER A 133 -27.48 11.30 -24.78
CA SER A 133 -27.93 10.22 -25.66
C SER A 133 -29.45 10.25 -25.81
N PRO A 134 -29.99 11.14 -26.67
CA PRO A 134 -31.43 11.30 -26.80
C PRO A 134 -32.08 10.00 -27.28
N LYS A 135 -33.05 9.49 -26.50
CA LYS A 135 -33.80 8.23 -26.74
C LYS A 135 -32.97 6.94 -26.78
N ARG A 136 -31.66 6.97 -26.53
CA ARG A 136 -30.75 5.80 -26.53
C ARG A 136 -29.88 5.72 -25.27
N LEU A 137 -30.46 6.04 -24.11
CA LEU A 137 -29.72 6.09 -22.86
C LEU A 137 -29.25 4.71 -22.38
N SER A 138 -30.02 3.65 -22.60
CA SER A 138 -29.59 2.27 -22.30
C SER A 138 -28.36 1.86 -23.13
N SER A 139 -28.34 2.19 -24.42
CA SER A 139 -27.16 1.98 -25.28
C SER A 139 -25.95 2.80 -24.84
N MET A 140 -26.14 3.99 -24.25
CA MET A 140 -25.05 4.78 -23.68
C MET A 140 -24.45 4.09 -22.45
N PHE A 141 -25.29 3.54 -21.56
CA PHE A 141 -24.79 2.74 -20.44
C PHE A 141 -24.07 1.47 -20.91
N ALA A 142 -24.51 0.83 -22.00
CA ALA A 142 -23.80 -0.27 -22.63
C ALA A 142 -22.38 0.12 -23.05
N ALA A 143 -22.25 1.27 -23.74
CA ALA A 143 -20.95 1.80 -24.16
C ALA A 143 -20.05 2.18 -22.97
N MET A 144 -20.60 2.75 -21.90
CA MET A 144 -19.84 3.01 -20.68
C MET A 144 -19.38 1.71 -20.01
N ALA A 145 -20.22 0.69 -19.99
CA ALA A 145 -19.91 -0.60 -19.37
C ALA A 145 -18.82 -1.37 -20.13
N SER A 146 -18.76 -1.26 -21.47
CA SER A 146 -17.70 -1.88 -22.27
C SER A 146 -16.33 -1.27 -21.99
N ASP A 147 -16.27 0.05 -21.78
CA ASP A 147 -15.03 0.79 -21.57
C ASP A 147 -14.78 1.17 -20.10
N TRP A 148 -15.49 0.54 -19.15
CA TRP A 148 -15.54 0.97 -17.75
C TRP A 148 -14.18 1.07 -17.08
N ASN A 149 -13.31 0.06 -17.23
CA ASN A 149 -12.00 0.06 -16.59
C ASN A 149 -11.09 1.17 -17.12
N THR A 150 -11.34 1.65 -18.34
CA THR A 150 -10.64 2.79 -18.93
C THR A 150 -11.20 4.10 -18.39
N ILE A 151 -12.53 4.20 -18.27
CA ILE A 151 -13.22 5.41 -17.77
C ILE A 151 -12.97 5.59 -16.27
N CYS A 152 -13.16 4.53 -15.48
CA CYS A 152 -13.07 4.50 -14.03
C CYS A 152 -12.18 3.34 -13.57
N PRO A 153 -10.85 3.52 -13.57
CA PRO A 153 -9.90 2.51 -13.12
C PRO A 153 -10.16 2.07 -11.67
N PRO A 154 -9.74 0.84 -11.30
CA PRO A 154 -9.84 0.36 -9.93
C PRO A 154 -9.24 1.36 -8.93
N GLY A 155 -10.00 1.67 -7.88
CA GLY A 155 -9.60 2.55 -6.79
C GLY A 155 -10.14 3.97 -6.93
N CYS A 156 -10.77 4.30 -8.07
CA CYS A 156 -11.39 5.60 -8.29
C CYS A 156 -12.82 5.67 -7.70
N SER A 157 -13.14 6.83 -7.12
CA SER A 157 -14.53 7.22 -6.86
C SER A 157 -15.16 7.74 -8.16
N PHE A 158 -16.46 7.52 -8.35
CA PHE A 158 -17.22 8.07 -9.48
C PHE A 158 -18.19 9.13 -8.98
N PHE A 159 -18.05 10.36 -9.47
CA PHE A 159 -18.88 11.51 -9.13
C PHE A 159 -19.74 11.95 -10.31
N THR A 160 -20.90 12.52 -10.03
CA THR A 160 -21.72 13.23 -11.03
C THR A 160 -22.63 14.25 -10.35
N CYS A 161 -23.08 15.27 -11.08
CA CYS A 161 -24.02 16.26 -10.58
C CYS A 161 -25.42 16.06 -11.15
N GLY A 162 -26.41 15.99 -10.27
CA GLY A 162 -27.83 15.98 -10.63
C GLY A 162 -28.34 17.37 -10.98
N HIS A 163 -28.01 17.89 -12.18
CA HIS A 163 -28.37 19.25 -12.62
C HIS A 163 -29.88 19.51 -12.70
N SER A 164 -30.70 18.44 -12.79
CA SER A 164 -32.15 18.49 -12.68
C SER A 164 -32.68 17.42 -11.73
N ARG A 165 -33.89 17.61 -11.18
CA ARG A 165 -34.57 16.59 -10.36
C ARG A 165 -34.73 15.25 -11.09
N ALA A 166 -34.90 15.27 -12.42
CA ALA A 166 -35.03 14.06 -13.22
C ALA A 166 -33.70 13.29 -13.31
N THR A 167 -32.60 13.98 -13.61
CA THR A 167 -31.26 13.38 -13.67
C THR A 167 -30.78 12.89 -12.30
N GLU A 168 -31.08 13.64 -11.24
CA GLU A 168 -30.73 13.23 -9.87
C GLU A 168 -31.46 11.94 -9.48
N LYS A 169 -32.77 11.84 -9.77
CA LYS A 169 -33.55 10.61 -9.56
C LYS A 169 -33.00 9.44 -10.37
N LEU A 170 -32.61 9.66 -11.63
CA LEU A 170 -32.03 8.64 -12.48
C LEU A 170 -30.74 8.07 -11.87
N TRP A 171 -29.78 8.92 -11.51
CA TRP A 171 -28.50 8.47 -10.94
C TRP A 171 -28.67 7.80 -9.57
N LYS A 172 -29.60 8.29 -8.74
CA LYS A 172 -29.97 7.63 -7.49
C LYS A 172 -30.61 6.24 -7.74
N ALA A 173 -31.41 6.09 -8.79
CA ALA A 173 -31.96 4.78 -9.19
C ALA A 173 -30.89 3.81 -9.74
N CYS A 174 -29.79 4.35 -10.27
CA CYS A 174 -28.58 3.59 -10.59
C CYS A 174 -27.73 3.25 -9.34
N GLY A 175 -28.11 3.72 -8.15
CA GLY A 175 -27.48 3.39 -6.87
C GLY A 175 -26.55 4.46 -6.30
N LEU A 176 -26.28 5.55 -7.02
CA LEU A 176 -25.41 6.62 -6.49
C LEU A 176 -26.03 7.26 -5.25
N GLU A 177 -25.17 7.56 -4.29
CA GLU A 177 -25.56 8.19 -3.03
C GLU A 177 -25.25 9.69 -3.05
N SER A 178 -25.88 10.46 -2.16
CA SER A 178 -25.48 11.87 -1.97
C SER A 178 -24.06 11.92 -1.40
N ALA A 179 -23.19 12.70 -2.04
CA ALA A 179 -21.81 12.89 -1.59
C ALA A 179 -21.73 13.52 -0.19
N LYS A 180 -22.76 14.28 0.20
CA LYS A 180 -22.87 14.92 1.52
C LYS A 180 -22.90 13.95 2.70
N LYS A 181 -23.29 12.68 2.45
CA LYS A 181 -23.18 11.59 3.43
C LYS A 181 -21.74 11.30 3.86
N PHE A 182 -20.78 11.51 2.94
CA PHE A 182 -19.36 11.20 3.15
C PHE A 182 -18.52 12.46 3.34
N TYR A 183 -18.93 13.55 2.70
CA TYR A 183 -18.24 14.83 2.70
C TYR A 183 -19.24 15.93 3.10
N PRO A 184 -19.31 16.34 4.38
CA PRO A 184 -20.32 17.28 4.85
C PRO A 184 -20.37 18.63 4.10
N SER A 185 -19.22 19.06 3.55
CA SER A 185 -19.09 20.28 2.74
C SER A 185 -19.51 20.13 1.28
N ALA A 186 -19.85 18.92 0.84
CA ALA A 186 -20.20 18.67 -0.56
C ALA A 186 -21.50 19.38 -0.95
N PRO A 187 -21.60 19.84 -2.22
CA PRO A 187 -22.85 20.36 -2.78
C PRO A 187 -24.01 19.36 -2.67
N ASP A 188 -25.23 19.87 -2.46
CA ASP A 188 -26.42 19.02 -2.24
C ASP A 188 -26.77 18.14 -3.45
N ASN A 189 -26.45 18.62 -4.66
CA ASN A 189 -26.71 17.93 -5.93
C ASN A 189 -25.57 17.01 -6.38
N LEU A 190 -24.49 16.90 -5.59
CA LEU A 190 -23.36 16.02 -5.91
C LEU A 190 -23.67 14.58 -5.48
N LEU A 191 -23.51 13.65 -6.42
CA LEU A 191 -23.72 12.22 -6.22
C LEU A 191 -22.40 11.46 -6.38
N ILE A 192 -22.28 10.34 -5.66
CA ILE A 192 -21.06 9.55 -5.59
C ILE A 192 -21.35 8.04 -5.59
N ALA A 193 -20.47 7.30 -6.27
CA ALA A 193 -20.21 5.89 -6.03
C ALA A 193 -18.77 5.73 -5.55
N LEU A 194 -18.58 5.04 -4.43
CA LEU A 194 -17.28 4.91 -3.77
C LEU A 194 -16.41 3.85 -4.46
N PRO A 195 -15.08 3.88 -4.33
CA PRO A 195 -14.25 2.77 -4.82
C PRO A 195 -14.64 1.48 -4.10
N SER A 196 -14.73 0.37 -4.83
CA SER A 196 -14.96 -0.94 -4.23
C SER A 196 -13.87 -1.23 -3.18
N LYS A 197 -14.23 -1.89 -2.08
CA LYS A 197 -13.24 -2.35 -1.08
C LYS A 197 -12.16 -3.24 -1.71
N ASN A 198 -12.51 -3.99 -2.75
CA ASN A 198 -11.57 -4.84 -3.49
C ASN A 198 -10.67 -4.07 -4.47
N ASP A 199 -11.05 -2.85 -4.82
CA ASP A 199 -10.32 -1.99 -5.77
C ASP A 199 -9.39 -0.99 -5.08
N GLN A 200 -9.37 -0.94 -3.75
CA GLN A 200 -8.32 -0.18 -3.06
C GLN A 200 -6.96 -0.79 -3.42
N PRO A 201 -5.93 0.02 -3.73
CA PRO A 201 -4.61 -0.52 -4.00
C PRO A 201 -4.23 -1.43 -2.84
N LYS A 202 -3.99 -2.72 -3.12
CA LYS A 202 -3.60 -3.70 -2.11
C LYS A 202 -2.42 -3.09 -1.35
N ARG A 203 -2.59 -2.92 -0.04
CA ARG A 203 -1.44 -2.54 0.80
C ARG A 203 -0.39 -3.62 0.59
N PRO A 204 0.88 -3.24 0.35
CA PRO A 204 1.92 -4.23 0.13
C PRO A 204 1.97 -5.21 1.31
N LEU A 205 2.10 -6.50 1.01
CA LEU A 205 2.28 -7.52 2.02
C LEU A 205 3.68 -7.36 2.60
N LEU A 206 3.73 -6.77 3.80
CA LEU A 206 4.99 -6.57 4.51
C LEU A 206 5.26 -7.76 5.43
N GLU A 207 6.36 -8.47 5.22
CA GLU A 207 6.81 -9.58 6.05
C GLU A 207 8.18 -9.29 6.63
N VAL A 208 8.47 -9.84 7.81
CA VAL A 208 9.79 -9.74 8.45
C VAL A 208 10.15 -11.10 9.04
N ARG A 209 11.39 -11.53 8.82
CA ARG A 209 11.88 -12.81 9.32
C ARG A 209 13.37 -12.75 9.67
N PRO A 210 13.83 -13.59 10.62
CA PRO A 210 15.26 -13.74 10.88
C PRO A 210 15.97 -14.33 9.65
N VAL A 211 17.20 -13.90 9.43
CA VAL A 211 18.09 -14.40 8.39
C VAL A 211 18.79 -15.65 8.91
N LEU A 212 18.52 -16.80 8.29
CA LEU A 212 19.04 -18.11 8.72
C LEU A 212 19.89 -18.80 7.63
N ASP A 213 19.86 -18.27 6.41
CA ASP A 213 20.58 -18.82 5.27
C ASP A 213 21.35 -17.73 4.50
N PHE A 214 22.23 -18.20 3.62
CA PHE A 214 23.08 -17.32 2.82
C PHE A 214 22.29 -16.48 1.80
N ASN A 215 21.18 -16.99 1.26
CA ASN A 215 20.37 -16.28 0.27
C ASN A 215 19.71 -15.02 0.86
N ASP A 216 19.27 -15.10 2.11
CA ASP A 216 18.73 -13.92 2.78
C ASP A 216 19.81 -12.97 3.27
N PHE A 217 20.96 -13.52 3.65
CA PHE A 217 22.11 -12.71 4.01
C PHE A 217 22.58 -11.84 2.84
N THR A 218 22.65 -12.40 1.62
CA THR A 218 22.99 -11.61 0.41
C THR A 218 21.93 -10.54 0.10
N LYS A 219 20.64 -10.81 0.35
CA LYS A 219 19.58 -9.78 0.23
C LYS A 219 19.75 -8.65 1.23
N VAL A 220 20.15 -8.95 2.48
CA VAL A 220 20.44 -7.91 3.47
C VAL A 220 21.62 -7.05 3.03
N ILE A 221 22.70 -7.66 2.54
CA ILE A 221 23.84 -6.93 1.97
C ILE A 221 23.36 -6.02 0.84
N ALA A 222 22.55 -6.51 -0.11
CA ALA A 222 22.04 -5.72 -1.22
C ALA A 222 21.19 -4.52 -0.75
N VAL A 223 20.28 -4.72 0.21
CA VAL A 223 19.46 -3.65 0.79
C VAL A 223 20.33 -2.57 1.47
N ARG A 224 21.36 -2.99 2.22
CA ARG A 224 22.28 -2.07 2.91
C ARG A 224 23.17 -1.32 1.94
N SER A 225 23.71 -1.98 0.91
CA SER A 225 24.47 -1.34 -0.16
C SER A 225 23.62 -0.29 -0.89
N ALA A 226 22.37 -0.61 -1.22
CA ALA A 226 21.46 0.35 -1.85
C ALA A 226 21.15 1.56 -0.94
N THR A 227 21.05 1.35 0.38
CA THR A 227 20.63 2.41 1.32
C THR A 227 21.78 3.25 1.87
N TYR A 228 22.93 2.65 2.14
CA TYR A 228 24.05 3.31 2.82
C TYR A 228 25.16 3.70 1.83
N LEU A 229 25.57 2.80 0.93
CA LEU A 229 26.61 3.12 -0.06
C LEU A 229 26.04 4.04 -1.14
N ALA A 230 24.90 3.68 -1.74
CA ALA A 230 24.37 4.44 -2.89
C ALA A 230 23.67 5.75 -2.50
N GLU A 231 22.96 5.81 -1.37
CA GLU A 231 22.21 7.02 -0.98
C GLU A 231 22.91 7.89 0.07
N GLN A 232 23.65 7.29 1.00
CA GLN A 232 24.34 8.01 2.08
C GLN A 232 25.85 8.16 1.84
N PHE A 233 26.35 7.58 0.75
CA PHE A 233 27.75 7.66 0.33
C PHE A 233 28.76 7.16 1.39
N CYS A 234 28.33 6.24 2.27
CA CYS A 234 29.25 5.56 3.17
C CYS A 234 30.21 4.67 2.36
N THR A 235 31.46 4.57 2.80
CA THR A 235 32.40 3.61 2.22
C THR A 235 31.99 2.17 2.56
N PHE A 236 32.51 1.21 1.79
CA PHE A 236 32.21 -0.21 2.03
C PHE A 236 32.63 -0.64 3.45
N ASP A 237 33.82 -0.24 3.89
CA ASP A 237 34.38 -0.63 5.19
C ASP A 237 33.63 0.02 6.38
N GLU A 238 33.04 1.22 6.20
CA GLU A 238 32.19 1.84 7.22
C GLU A 238 30.85 1.12 7.40
N GLU A 239 30.31 0.57 6.30
CA GLU A 239 29.04 -0.15 6.35
C GLU A 239 29.23 -1.60 6.81
N PHE A 240 30.19 -2.32 6.22
CA PHE A 240 30.47 -3.72 6.52
C PHE A 240 31.62 -3.84 7.52
N ASP A 241 31.32 -3.46 8.77
CA ASP A 241 32.24 -3.33 9.90
C ASP A 241 32.80 -4.64 10.50
N GLY A 242 32.69 -5.76 9.79
CA GLY A 242 33.15 -7.09 10.25
C GLY A 242 32.26 -7.75 11.31
N ASN A 243 31.16 -7.13 11.76
CA ASN A 243 30.29 -7.69 12.80
C ASN A 243 29.02 -8.38 12.26
N ASP A 244 28.90 -8.51 10.94
CA ASP A 244 27.69 -9.04 10.32
C ASP A 244 27.44 -10.52 10.62
N LEU A 245 28.51 -11.30 10.80
CA LEU A 245 28.44 -12.73 11.09
C LEU A 245 28.22 -13.04 12.58
N CYS A 246 28.35 -12.05 13.47
CA CYS A 246 28.08 -12.21 14.91
C CYS A 246 26.77 -11.54 15.34
N ALA A 247 26.02 -10.97 14.40
CA ALA A 247 24.74 -10.33 14.64
C ALA A 247 23.56 -11.21 14.21
N SER A 248 22.44 -11.12 14.94
CA SER A 248 21.15 -11.59 14.43
C SER A 248 20.64 -10.57 13.42
N GLN A 249 20.44 -10.99 12.18
CA GLN A 249 19.92 -10.11 11.12
C GLN A 249 18.46 -10.43 10.82
N PHE A 250 17.71 -9.39 10.44
CA PHE A 250 16.31 -9.50 10.03
C PHE A 250 16.16 -8.94 8.64
N LEU A 251 15.45 -9.66 7.79
CA LEU A 251 15.09 -9.23 6.44
C LEU A 251 13.60 -8.90 6.43
N GLY A 252 13.29 -7.72 5.88
CA GLY A 252 11.94 -7.25 5.63
C GLY A 252 11.65 -7.25 4.14
N THR A 253 10.52 -7.83 3.75
CA THR A 253 10.06 -7.88 2.36
C THR A 253 8.78 -7.06 2.17
N SER A 254 8.56 -6.61 0.93
CA SER A 254 7.32 -6.01 0.45
C SER A 254 6.88 -6.78 -0.77
N ASP A 255 5.76 -7.51 -0.67
CA ASP A 255 5.25 -8.39 -1.74
C ASP A 255 6.29 -9.43 -2.21
N GLY A 256 7.10 -9.93 -1.27
CA GLY A 256 8.17 -10.90 -1.52
C GLY A 256 9.54 -10.28 -1.83
N ASP A 257 9.59 -9.02 -2.25
CA ASP A 257 10.84 -8.34 -2.60
C ASP A 257 11.58 -7.80 -1.37
N ALA A 258 12.91 -7.97 -1.33
CA ALA A 258 13.75 -7.42 -0.26
C ALA A 258 13.67 -5.88 -0.21
N ALA A 259 13.15 -5.37 0.90
CA ALA A 259 12.77 -3.96 1.03
C ALA A 259 13.44 -3.26 2.22
N GLY A 260 13.82 -4.00 3.26
CA GLY A 260 14.47 -3.45 4.44
C GLY A 260 15.17 -4.50 5.29
N THR A 261 15.96 -4.04 6.25
CA THR A 261 16.71 -4.89 7.17
C THR A 261 17.07 -4.15 8.46
N VAL A 262 17.34 -4.90 9.51
CA VAL A 262 17.92 -4.43 10.77
C VAL A 262 18.74 -5.56 11.37
N ARG A 263 19.79 -5.24 12.12
CA ARG A 263 20.56 -6.25 12.87
C ARG A 263 20.56 -5.95 14.37
N VAL A 264 20.77 -7.01 15.15
CA VAL A 264 20.86 -6.99 16.60
C VAL A 264 22.11 -7.73 17.05
N ARG A 265 22.91 -7.09 17.92
CA ARG A 265 24.04 -7.72 18.62
C ARG A 265 23.77 -7.83 20.10
N TYR A 266 24.37 -8.81 20.77
CA TYR A 266 24.16 -9.09 22.19
C TYR A 266 25.45 -8.93 22.98
N PHE A 267 25.39 -8.25 24.13
CA PHE A 267 26.54 -7.93 24.98
C PHE A 267 26.34 -8.46 26.41
N GLY A 268 25.63 -9.58 26.57
CA GLY A 268 25.32 -10.17 27.87
C GLY A 268 24.07 -9.57 28.50
N ASP A 269 24.15 -8.34 29.02
CA ASP A 269 23.06 -7.69 29.76
C ASP A 269 22.15 -6.81 28.88
N PHE A 270 22.62 -6.38 27.71
CA PHE A 270 21.81 -5.64 26.74
C PHE A 270 22.00 -6.13 25.29
N CYS A 271 21.08 -5.75 24.42
CA CYS A 271 21.24 -5.88 22.97
C CYS A 271 21.41 -4.51 22.31
N LYS A 272 22.23 -4.43 21.27
CA LYS A 272 22.35 -3.23 20.42
C LYS A 272 21.57 -3.43 19.13
N VAL A 273 20.63 -2.53 18.84
CA VAL A 273 19.89 -2.48 17.56
C VAL A 273 20.61 -1.52 16.63
N GLU A 274 20.93 -1.97 15.42
CA GLU A 274 21.77 -1.20 14.50
C GLU A 274 21.52 -1.58 13.03
N ARG A 275 22.07 -0.78 12.11
CA ARG A 275 21.97 -0.96 10.66
C ARG A 275 20.53 -1.10 10.15
N LEU A 276 19.59 -0.37 10.75
CA LEU A 276 18.21 -0.27 10.24
C LEU A 276 18.25 0.42 8.87
N ALA A 277 17.92 -0.30 7.80
CA ALA A 277 17.86 0.22 6.44
C ALA A 277 16.53 -0.14 5.80
N VAL A 278 15.92 0.81 5.11
CA VAL A 278 14.75 0.59 4.26
C VAL A 278 15.00 1.34 2.95
N ARG A 279 14.87 0.62 1.84
CA ARG A 279 15.03 1.19 0.49
C ARG A 279 14.03 2.34 0.30
N LYS A 280 14.46 3.38 -0.42
CA LYS A 280 13.73 4.65 -0.56
C LYS A 280 12.25 4.48 -0.95
N GLU A 281 11.97 3.58 -1.89
CA GLU A 281 10.61 3.28 -2.39
C GLU A 281 9.64 2.81 -1.28
N TYR A 282 10.14 2.15 -0.22
CA TYR A 282 9.30 1.58 0.83
C TYR A 282 9.29 2.37 2.15
N ARG A 283 9.94 3.55 2.22
CA ARG A 283 10.03 4.34 3.46
C ARG A 283 8.70 4.89 3.96
N LYS A 284 7.73 5.09 3.05
CA LYS A 284 6.35 5.49 3.40
C LYS A 284 5.48 4.31 3.87
N SER A 285 6.01 3.09 3.86
CA SER A 285 5.34 1.90 4.40
C SER A 285 5.54 1.77 5.91
N LYS A 286 4.90 0.77 6.52
CA LYS A 286 5.11 0.42 7.94
C LYS A 286 6.31 -0.54 8.16
N LEU A 287 7.15 -0.76 7.16
CA LEU A 287 8.19 -1.81 7.20
C LEU A 287 9.24 -1.56 8.29
N ALA A 288 9.74 -0.33 8.43
CA ALA A 288 10.70 0.02 9.49
C ALA A 288 10.17 -0.33 10.89
N TYR A 289 8.88 -0.07 11.14
CA TYR A 289 8.24 -0.42 12.39
C TYR A 289 8.12 -1.92 12.63
N LYS A 290 7.83 -2.69 11.57
CA LYS A 290 7.80 -4.16 11.65
C LYS A 290 9.20 -4.73 11.93
N LEU A 291 10.22 -4.21 11.27
CA LEU A 291 11.62 -4.62 11.45
C LEU A 291 12.09 -4.43 12.90
N VAL A 292 11.92 -3.22 13.44
CA VAL A 292 12.35 -2.91 14.81
C VAL A 292 11.55 -3.74 15.83
N ARG A 293 10.23 -3.91 15.66
CA ARG A 293 9.43 -4.77 16.54
C ARG A 293 9.92 -6.21 16.53
N ALA A 294 10.13 -6.79 15.34
CA ALA A 294 10.61 -8.16 15.23
C ALA A 294 11.99 -8.34 15.89
N ALA A 295 12.90 -7.38 15.71
CA ALA A 295 14.21 -7.38 16.33
C ALA A 295 14.14 -7.31 17.86
N LEU A 296 13.32 -6.41 18.42
CA LEU A 296 13.14 -6.29 19.87
C LEU A 296 12.42 -7.49 20.46
N ASP A 297 11.37 -8.00 19.82
CA ASP A 297 10.65 -9.19 20.28
C ASP A 297 11.56 -10.42 20.28
N HIS A 298 12.45 -10.56 19.28
CA HIS A 298 13.46 -11.60 19.27
C HIS A 298 14.43 -11.49 20.44
N ALA A 299 14.89 -10.27 20.77
CA ALA A 299 15.72 -10.04 21.96
C ALA A 299 14.97 -10.37 23.26
N ARG A 300 13.68 -10.01 23.36
CA ARG A 300 12.82 -10.34 24.51
C ARG A 300 12.59 -11.85 24.66
N LYS A 301 12.49 -12.59 23.56
CA LYS A 301 12.44 -14.06 23.55
C LYS A 301 13.75 -14.71 24.00
N LYS A 302 14.89 -14.03 23.80
CA LYS A 302 16.17 -14.41 24.41
C LYS A 302 16.31 -14.01 25.88
N GLY A 303 15.31 -13.33 26.44
CA GLY A 303 15.33 -12.87 27.82
C GLY A 303 16.11 -11.57 28.05
N VAL A 304 16.48 -10.85 27.00
CA VAL A 304 17.16 -9.55 27.12
C VAL A 304 16.19 -8.51 27.68
N THR A 305 16.65 -7.74 28.67
CA THR A 305 15.85 -6.73 29.38
C THR A 305 16.20 -5.29 29.02
N LYS A 306 17.28 -5.07 28.27
CA LYS A 306 17.74 -3.74 27.87
C LYS A 306 18.12 -3.71 26.39
N ALA A 307 17.66 -2.68 25.69
CA ALA A 307 18.13 -2.36 24.35
C ALA A 307 18.91 -1.05 24.34
N TYR A 308 19.90 -0.98 23.46
CA TYR A 308 20.75 0.18 23.24
C TYR A 308 20.84 0.48 21.74
N GLY A 309 21.01 1.74 21.39
CA GLY A 309 21.11 2.15 20.00
C GLY A 309 21.74 3.53 19.83
N HIS A 310 22.28 3.75 18.63
CA HIS A 310 22.77 5.05 18.20
C HIS A 310 21.77 5.63 17.22
N SER A 311 21.19 6.76 17.56
CA SER A 311 20.11 7.36 16.78
C SER A 311 20.56 8.67 16.17
N ARG A 312 20.29 8.84 14.87
CA ARG A 312 20.38 10.15 14.23
C ARG A 312 19.35 11.09 14.86
N PHE A 313 19.68 12.38 14.92
CA PHE A 313 18.81 13.36 15.56
C PHE A 313 17.39 13.41 14.97
N ASP A 314 17.26 13.28 13.65
CA ASP A 314 15.99 13.26 12.93
C ASP A 314 15.14 12.01 13.22
N LEU A 315 15.74 10.94 13.75
CA LEU A 315 15.07 9.67 14.04
C LEU A 315 14.72 9.47 15.52
N VAL A 316 15.12 10.37 16.42
CA VAL A 316 14.83 10.26 17.87
C VAL A 316 13.34 10.02 18.14
N ARG A 317 12.45 10.76 17.46
CA ARG A 317 10.99 10.60 17.61
C ARG A 317 10.50 9.22 17.15
N PHE A 318 11.11 8.66 16.11
CA PHE A 318 10.79 7.32 15.63
C PHE A 318 11.15 6.27 16.69
N TRP A 319 12.34 6.35 17.28
CA TRP A 319 12.79 5.40 18.30
C TRP A 319 11.98 5.45 19.60
N ARG A 320 11.49 6.64 19.98
CA ARG A 320 10.57 6.80 21.13
C ARG A 320 9.30 5.94 21.02
N VAL A 321 8.84 5.63 19.81
CA VAL A 321 7.66 4.75 19.59
C VAL A 321 7.90 3.32 20.11
N PHE A 322 9.16 2.88 20.17
CA PHE A 322 9.54 1.56 20.68
C PHE A 322 10.04 1.60 22.13
N GLY A 323 9.81 2.71 22.85
CA GLY A 323 10.22 2.87 24.24
C GLY A 323 11.66 3.31 24.43
N PHE A 324 12.39 3.65 23.36
CA PHE A 324 13.72 4.22 23.50
C PHE A 324 13.67 5.66 24.01
N ARG A 325 14.60 6.00 24.89
CA ARG A 325 14.85 7.35 25.39
C ARG A 325 16.32 7.69 25.25
N GLU A 326 16.62 8.96 25.08
CA GLU A 326 18.00 9.45 25.13
C GLU A 326 18.58 9.22 26.52
N ILE A 327 19.85 8.82 26.60
CA ILE A 327 20.52 8.63 27.88
C ILE A 327 20.91 10.01 28.44
N PRO A 328 20.38 10.44 29.60
CA PRO A 328 20.65 11.78 30.13
C PRO A 328 22.14 12.01 30.41
N GLY A 329 22.61 13.24 30.12
CA GLY A 329 23.98 13.66 30.41
C GLY A 329 25.07 13.08 29.48
N ARG A 330 24.69 12.36 28.41
CA ARG A 330 25.65 11.84 27.43
C ARG A 330 25.89 12.85 26.30
N PRO A 331 27.15 13.10 25.89
CA PRO A 331 27.45 14.00 24.79
C PRO A 331 27.00 13.40 23.46
N LYS A 332 26.74 14.29 22.49
CA LYS A 332 26.60 13.88 21.08
C LYS A 332 27.96 13.42 20.56
N PHE A 333 27.94 12.52 19.60
CA PHE A 333 29.14 12.01 18.95
C PHE A 333 28.85 11.74 17.47
N SER A 334 29.90 11.66 16.67
CA SER A 334 29.76 11.60 15.21
C SER A 334 30.69 10.54 14.64
N PHE A 335 30.24 9.88 13.59
CA PHE A 335 31.05 9.00 12.73
C PHE A 335 30.42 9.01 11.33
N ALA A 336 31.21 8.71 10.29
CA ALA A 336 30.76 8.73 8.89
C ALA A 336 30.04 10.06 8.51
N ASN A 337 30.48 11.20 9.06
CA ASN A 337 29.90 12.53 8.87
C ASN A 337 28.43 12.68 9.31
N VAL A 338 27.97 11.85 10.24
CA VAL A 338 26.61 11.89 10.79
C VAL A 338 26.67 12.02 12.31
N ASP A 339 25.80 12.88 12.86
CA ASP A 339 25.68 13.08 14.31
C ASP A 339 24.67 12.12 14.94
N TYR A 340 25.05 11.56 16.09
CA TYR A 340 24.27 10.59 16.84
C TYR A 340 24.07 11.00 18.30
N VAL A 341 22.98 10.49 18.87
CA VAL A 341 22.71 10.44 20.31
C VAL A 341 22.57 8.99 20.76
N GLU A 342 22.99 8.72 21.99
CA GLU A 342 22.79 7.41 22.62
C GLU A 342 21.36 7.29 23.14
N MET A 343 20.74 6.15 22.83
CA MET A 343 19.40 5.82 23.30
C MET A 343 19.36 4.44 23.95
N GLU A 344 18.53 4.31 24.99
CA GLU A 344 18.27 3.05 25.69
C GLU A 344 16.76 2.77 25.76
N ALA A 345 16.38 1.50 25.87
CA ALA A 345 15.02 1.08 26.20
C ALA A 345 15.05 -0.07 27.21
N THR A 346 14.07 -0.08 28.13
CA THR A 346 13.79 -1.24 28.96
C THR A 346 12.84 -2.17 28.21
N LEU A 347 13.18 -3.45 28.18
CA LEU A 347 12.41 -4.50 27.53
C LEU A 347 11.85 -5.46 28.58
N GLU A 348 10.55 -5.75 28.49
CA GLU A 348 9.93 -6.79 29.31
C GLU A 348 10.17 -8.17 28.67
N PRO A 349 10.90 -9.09 29.32
CA PRO A 349 11.14 -10.43 28.78
C PRO A 349 9.82 -11.15 28.48
N MET A 350 9.79 -11.94 27.41
CA MET A 350 8.60 -12.73 27.13
C MET A 350 8.45 -13.88 28.16
N LEU A 351 7.19 -14.25 28.45
CA LEU A 351 6.89 -15.32 29.41
C LEU A 351 7.46 -16.66 28.93
N ASP A 352 7.35 -16.91 27.63
CA ASP A 352 7.82 -18.06 26.88
C ASP A 352 9.26 -17.89 26.37
N ARG A 353 10.07 -17.01 26.97
CA ARG A 353 11.48 -16.84 26.59
C ARG A 353 12.30 -18.14 26.72
N VAL A 354 13.37 -18.23 25.95
CA VAL A 354 14.42 -19.23 26.12
C VAL A 354 15.15 -18.98 27.44
N ARG A 355 15.27 -20.01 28.28
CA ARG A 355 15.90 -19.91 29.62
C ARG A 355 16.44 -21.25 30.10
N ILE A 356 17.45 -21.20 30.97
CA ILE A 356 17.91 -22.36 31.73
C ILE A 356 16.76 -22.88 32.59
N GLY A 357 16.60 -24.22 32.64
CA GLY A 357 15.48 -24.87 33.33
C GLY A 357 14.15 -24.81 32.58
N GLY A 358 14.11 -24.26 31.36
CA GLY A 358 12.97 -24.40 30.44
C GLY A 358 13.00 -25.70 29.65
N ASP A 359 12.13 -25.81 28.63
CA ASP A 359 12.15 -26.90 27.66
C ASP A 359 13.55 -27.00 27.00
N PRO A 360 14.29 -28.11 27.19
CA PRO A 360 15.64 -28.25 26.65
C PRO A 360 15.67 -28.19 25.13
N MET A 361 14.58 -28.61 24.45
CA MET A 361 14.54 -28.60 22.99
C MET A 361 14.51 -27.18 22.43
N ARG A 362 13.97 -26.20 23.16
CA ARG A 362 13.99 -24.79 22.73
C ARG A 362 15.39 -24.27 22.47
N THR A 363 16.39 -24.67 23.26
CA THR A 363 17.77 -24.18 23.08
C THR A 363 18.46 -24.71 21.83
N VAL A 364 17.96 -25.79 21.23
CA VAL A 364 18.55 -26.43 20.04
C VAL A 364 17.71 -26.26 18.78
N ARG A 365 16.53 -25.63 18.89
CA ARG A 365 15.71 -25.22 17.74
C ARG A 365 16.37 -24.06 16.98
N PRO A 366 16.10 -23.91 15.67
CA PRO A 366 16.67 -22.82 14.89
C PRO A 366 16.36 -21.45 15.50
N GLU A 367 17.33 -20.54 15.39
CA GLU A 367 17.27 -19.18 15.91
C GLU A 367 15.99 -18.45 15.41
N GLY A 368 15.22 -17.88 16.35
CA GLY A 368 13.95 -17.19 16.02
C GLY A 368 12.76 -18.10 15.72
N LYS A 369 12.97 -19.43 15.65
CA LYS A 369 11.95 -20.46 15.45
C LYS A 369 11.84 -21.40 16.66
N TRP A 370 12.01 -20.87 17.86
CA TRP A 370 12.01 -21.66 19.10
C TRP A 370 10.68 -22.32 19.45
N GLU A 371 9.59 -21.98 18.77
CA GLU A 371 8.28 -22.62 18.95
C GLU A 371 7.99 -23.69 17.91
N GLU A 372 8.83 -23.83 16.88
CA GLU A 372 8.69 -24.82 15.82
C GLU A 372 9.55 -26.04 16.11
N ILE A 373 9.03 -27.25 15.84
CA ILE A 373 9.79 -28.49 16.00
C ILE A 373 11.06 -28.43 15.14
N GLY A 374 12.22 -28.55 15.78
CA GLY A 374 13.52 -28.44 15.14
C GLY A 374 14.02 -29.75 14.52
N PRO A 375 15.09 -29.72 13.71
CA PRO A 375 15.66 -30.92 13.08
C PRO A 375 16.08 -32.01 14.08
N LEU A 376 16.57 -31.62 15.26
CA LEU A 376 16.97 -32.58 16.29
C LEU A 376 15.77 -33.29 16.93
N GLU A 377 14.64 -32.60 17.11
CA GLU A 377 13.40 -33.23 17.59
C GLU A 377 12.82 -34.16 16.54
N LEU A 378 12.80 -33.72 15.27
CA LEU A 378 12.36 -34.55 14.14
C LEU A 378 13.19 -35.83 14.01
N SER A 379 14.46 -35.80 14.43
CA SER A 379 15.32 -36.99 14.41
C SER A 379 14.85 -38.09 15.38
N ASN A 380 14.12 -37.75 16.45
CA ASN A 380 13.56 -38.74 17.38
C ASN A 380 12.36 -39.49 16.80
N LEU A 381 11.72 -38.96 15.76
CA LEU A 381 10.59 -39.59 15.08
C LEU A 381 11.03 -40.65 14.06
N LYS A 382 12.32 -40.71 13.72
CA LYS A 382 12.88 -41.65 12.75
C LYS A 382 13.74 -42.69 13.49
N VAL A 383 13.34 -43.95 13.42
CA VAL A 383 14.19 -45.06 13.89
C VAL A 383 15.19 -45.39 12.77
N GLU A 384 16.48 -45.10 13.00
CA GLU A 384 17.58 -45.40 12.08
C GLU A 384 18.55 -46.40 12.75
N ASP A 385 18.22 -47.69 12.70
CA ASP A 385 18.97 -48.75 13.40
C ASP A 385 20.47 -48.76 13.03
N HIS A 386 20.80 -48.47 11.77
CA HIS A 386 22.18 -48.37 11.32
C HIS A 386 22.95 -47.23 11.99
N LYS A 387 22.30 -46.06 12.16
CA LYS A 387 22.89 -44.91 12.85
C LYS A 387 23.10 -45.22 14.33
N LEU A 388 22.16 -45.92 14.97
CA LEU A 388 22.30 -46.36 16.37
C LEU A 388 23.48 -47.33 16.56
N ALA A 389 23.64 -48.30 15.65
CA ALA A 389 24.78 -49.22 15.67
C ALA A 389 26.12 -48.48 15.52
N LEU A 390 26.22 -47.53 14.58
CA LEU A 390 27.43 -46.71 14.39
C LEU A 390 27.73 -45.84 15.61
N ILE A 391 26.72 -45.30 16.29
CA ILE A 391 26.91 -44.54 17.53
C ILE A 391 27.48 -45.45 18.61
N GLN A 392 26.94 -46.66 18.79
CA GLN A 392 27.42 -47.60 19.80
C GLN A 392 28.87 -48.06 19.54
N GLU A 393 29.21 -48.35 18.28
CA GLU A 393 30.55 -48.78 17.88
C GLU A 393 31.60 -47.68 18.09
N ASN A 394 31.26 -46.43 17.77
CA ASN A 394 32.22 -45.32 17.76
C ASN A 394 32.23 -44.46 19.04
N THR A 395 31.30 -44.67 19.97
CA THR A 395 31.24 -43.89 21.21
C THR A 395 32.17 -44.48 22.27
N ARG A 396 33.21 -43.72 22.65
CA ARG A 396 34.03 -44.06 23.82
C ARG A 396 33.30 -43.65 25.09
N PHE A 397 32.80 -44.64 25.83
CA PHE A 397 32.22 -44.40 27.14
C PHE A 397 33.30 -44.02 28.15
N VAL A 398 33.13 -42.88 28.82
CA VAL A 398 33.96 -42.51 29.96
C VAL A 398 33.68 -43.53 31.06
N ARG A 399 34.71 -44.27 31.49
CA ARG A 399 34.58 -45.20 32.64
C ARG A 399 34.10 -44.39 33.84
N ALA A 400 32.98 -44.79 34.43
CA ALA A 400 32.54 -44.26 35.70
C ALA A 400 33.70 -44.44 36.70
N GLY A 401 34.25 -43.33 37.21
CA GLY A 401 35.25 -43.38 38.26
C GLY A 401 34.67 -44.15 39.44
N ARG A 402 35.43 -45.12 39.97
CA ARG A 402 35.09 -45.77 41.23
C ARG A 402 35.04 -44.67 42.30
N ASN A 403 33.85 -44.36 42.80
CA ASN A 403 33.68 -43.51 43.98
C ASN A 403 34.56 -44.08 45.10
N ARG A 404 35.50 -43.27 45.60
CA ARG A 404 36.20 -43.48 46.87
C ARG A 404 35.62 -42.51 47.90
#